data_AF-A0AAU9WMK8-F1
#
_entry.id   AF-A0AAU9WMK8-F1
#
_cell.length_a   1.000
_cell.length_b   1.000
_cell.length_c   1.000
_cell.angle_alpha   90.00
_cell.angle_beta   90.00
_cell.angle_gamma   90.00
#
_symmetry.space_group_name_H-M   'P 1'
#
loop_
_entity.id
_entity.type
_entity.pdbx_description
1 polymer ?
#
loop_
_entity_poly.entity_id
_entity_poly.type
_entity_poly.pdbx_seq_one_letter_code
_entity_poly.pdbx_strand_id
1 'polypeptide(L)'
;MSIKLYDASGLSQEFSDSEVDLKKDHGVSFVEAVVSSGTWIFYTYPNFNAANNAGPSNYKVLEPGPRVTISSVNGSMLLLPDQAEGILLFEHSFYGGTNKVFKIHKLSIISSSRSLLDASTKLFLLKDVSPLSGFYSFHNFVQWFKESCPDLNPFFPAGKAGGVSSAIVLSKNQKFLAFTKTNYKGLQQQLEPGK
;
A
#
# COMPACT_ATOMS: atom_id res chain seq x y z
N MET A 1 14.94 -5.65 8.36
CA MET A 1 14.02 -6.72 7.92
C MET A 1 14.81 -7.70 7.06
N SER A 2 14.41 -8.97 6.97
CA SER A 2 15.18 -10.00 6.24
C SER A 2 14.29 -11.13 5.72
N ILE A 3 14.65 -11.62 4.54
CA ILE A 3 14.02 -12.75 3.85
C ILE A 3 15.09 -13.60 3.15
N LYS A 4 14.92 -14.93 3.19
CA LYS A 4 15.72 -15.87 2.40
C LYS A 4 14.89 -16.44 1.27
N LEU A 5 15.43 -16.40 0.06
CA LEU A 5 14.84 -17.02 -1.13
C LEU A 5 15.63 -18.26 -1.52
N TYR A 6 14.94 -19.27 -2.03
CA TYR A 6 15.52 -20.54 -2.44
C TYR A 6 15.21 -20.82 -3.90
N ASP A 7 16.20 -21.31 -4.64
CA ASP A 7 15.99 -21.83 -5.99
C ASP A 7 15.51 -23.29 -5.99
N ALA A 8 15.25 -23.85 -7.17
CA ALA A 8 14.76 -25.22 -7.32
C ALA A 8 15.77 -26.30 -6.86
N SER A 9 17.05 -25.96 -6.71
CA SER A 9 18.10 -26.85 -6.18
C SER A 9 18.21 -26.77 -4.66
N GLY A 10 17.53 -25.80 -4.02
CA GLY A 10 17.57 -25.55 -2.59
C GLY A 10 18.70 -24.61 -2.16
N LEU A 11 19.46 -24.04 -3.09
CA LEU A 11 20.42 -22.97 -2.78
C LEU A 11 19.67 -21.70 -2.40
N SER A 12 20.23 -20.95 -1.43
CA SER A 12 19.55 -19.80 -0.85
C SER A 12 20.35 -18.51 -0.93
N GLN A 13 19.63 -17.40 -1.08
CA GLN A 13 20.16 -16.05 -0.98
C GLN A 13 19.31 -15.24 0.00
N GLU A 14 19.97 -14.41 0.83
CA GLU A 14 19.31 -13.54 1.79
C GLU A 14 19.23 -12.11 1.26
N PHE A 15 18.11 -11.45 1.53
CA PHE A 15 17.83 -10.08 1.12
C PHE A 15 17.32 -9.27 2.31
N SER A 16 17.71 -7.99 2.34
CA SER A 16 17.31 -7.03 3.38
C SER A 16 16.58 -5.80 2.85
N ASP A 17 16.41 -5.71 1.53
CA ASP A 17 15.74 -4.60 0.85
C ASP A 17 14.91 -5.14 -0.34
N SER A 18 14.10 -4.26 -0.94
CA SER A 18 13.30 -4.52 -2.13
C SER A 18 14.17 -4.84 -3.33
N GLU A 19 13.66 -5.68 -4.24
CA GLU A 19 14.32 -5.99 -5.50
C GLU A 19 13.35 -5.76 -6.65
N VAL A 20 13.74 -4.93 -7.61
CA VAL A 20 12.92 -4.56 -8.77
C VAL A 20 12.95 -5.64 -9.84
N ASP A 21 13.98 -6.48 -9.88
CA ASP A 21 14.07 -7.59 -10.81
C ASP A 21 14.88 -8.75 -10.21
N LEU A 22 14.17 -9.74 -9.67
CA LEU A 22 14.76 -10.91 -9.02
C LEU A 22 15.54 -11.81 -9.98
N LYS A 23 15.43 -11.61 -11.30
CA LYS A 23 16.07 -12.45 -12.33
C LYS A 23 17.30 -11.79 -12.96
N LYS A 24 17.47 -10.48 -12.79
CA LYS A 24 18.43 -9.65 -13.51
C LYS A 24 19.88 -10.09 -13.36
N ASP A 25 20.28 -10.48 -12.15
CA ASP A 25 21.70 -10.65 -11.81
C ASP A 25 22.17 -12.11 -11.84
N HIS A 26 21.25 -13.07 -11.88
CA HIS A 26 21.60 -14.49 -11.70
C HIS A 26 20.93 -15.44 -12.70
N GLY A 27 19.89 -15.01 -13.44
CA GLY A 27 19.07 -15.94 -14.23
C GLY A 27 18.39 -17.03 -13.40
N VAL A 28 18.48 -16.93 -12.06
CA VAL A 28 17.93 -17.87 -11.10
C VAL A 28 16.46 -17.56 -10.92
N SER A 29 15.64 -18.62 -10.96
CA SER A 29 14.23 -18.53 -10.60
C SER A 29 14.05 -19.05 -9.19
N PHE A 30 13.85 -18.13 -8.25
CA PHE A 30 13.48 -18.48 -6.89
C PHE A 30 12.09 -19.10 -6.88
N VAL A 31 11.92 -20.17 -6.09
CA VAL A 31 10.69 -20.96 -6.00
C VAL A 31 10.09 -20.94 -4.60
N GLU A 32 10.89 -20.68 -3.57
CA GLU A 32 10.44 -20.62 -2.18
C GLU A 32 11.06 -19.43 -1.42
N ALA A 33 10.38 -19.00 -0.37
CA ALA A 33 10.82 -17.94 0.51
C ALA A 33 10.60 -18.31 1.99
N VAL A 34 11.48 -17.81 2.86
CA VAL A 34 11.32 -17.82 4.32
C VAL A 34 11.51 -16.40 4.82
N VAL A 35 10.45 -15.81 5.37
CA VAL A 35 10.49 -14.46 5.93
C VAL A 35 10.92 -14.55 7.39
N SER A 36 12.06 -13.95 7.72
CA SER A 36 12.53 -13.85 9.12
C SER A 36 11.99 -12.60 9.80
N SER A 37 11.91 -11.47 9.08
CA SER A 37 11.32 -10.24 9.61
C SER A 37 10.80 -9.33 8.50
N GLY A 38 9.78 -8.54 8.85
CA GLY A 38 9.12 -7.59 7.96
C GLY A 38 7.98 -8.19 7.14
N THR A 39 7.24 -7.33 6.44
CA THR A 39 6.19 -7.74 5.51
C THR A 39 6.67 -7.49 4.10
N TRP A 40 6.53 -8.48 3.22
CA TRP A 40 7.06 -8.45 1.86
C TRP A 40 5.94 -8.68 0.87
N ILE A 41 5.90 -7.93 -0.22
CA ILE A 41 4.99 -8.17 -1.35
C ILE A 41 5.81 -8.72 -2.51
N PHE A 42 5.50 -9.93 -2.93
CA PHE A 42 6.04 -10.57 -4.12
C PHE A 42 5.15 -10.28 -5.32
N TYR A 43 5.76 -10.14 -6.50
CA TYR A 43 5.08 -9.84 -7.75
C TYR A 43 5.49 -10.79 -8.86
N THR A 44 4.56 -11.15 -9.73
CA THR A 44 4.83 -12.00 -10.91
C THR A 44 5.80 -11.36 -11.90
N TYR A 45 5.74 -10.04 -12.06
CA TYR A 45 6.55 -9.32 -13.04
C TYR A 45 7.58 -8.40 -12.36
N PRO A 46 8.65 -8.02 -13.08
CA PRO A 46 9.58 -7.00 -12.63
C PRO A 46 8.91 -5.65 -12.36
N ASN A 47 9.62 -4.77 -11.66
CA ASN A 47 9.23 -3.40 -11.34
C ASN A 47 7.87 -3.32 -10.64
N PHE A 48 7.60 -4.23 -9.69
CA PHE A 48 6.39 -4.24 -8.88
C PHE A 48 5.09 -4.27 -9.71
N ASN A 49 5.08 -5.03 -10.81
CA ASN A 49 3.99 -5.07 -11.80
C ASN A 49 3.64 -3.68 -12.41
N ALA A 50 4.60 -2.78 -12.61
CA ALA A 50 4.32 -1.45 -13.18
C ALA A 50 3.87 -1.45 -14.65
N ALA A 51 4.37 -2.38 -15.48
CA ALA A 51 3.99 -2.42 -16.91
C ALA A 51 2.75 -3.28 -17.19
N ASN A 52 2.37 -4.15 -16.25
CA ASN A 52 1.37 -5.18 -16.45
C ASN A 52 0.19 -4.93 -15.51
N ASN A 53 -1.04 -5.19 -15.96
CA ASN A 53 -2.20 -5.10 -15.07
C ASN A 53 -1.95 -5.95 -13.82
N ALA A 54 -1.89 -5.28 -12.67
CA ALA A 54 -1.88 -5.94 -11.39
C ALA A 54 -3.21 -6.68 -11.26
N GLY A 55 -3.14 -8.01 -11.18
CA GLY A 55 -4.29 -8.89 -10.99
C GLY A 55 -4.18 -9.60 -9.65
N PRO A 56 -5.28 -10.14 -9.12
CA PRO A 56 -5.30 -10.77 -7.80
C PRO A 56 -4.34 -11.97 -7.68
N SER A 57 -3.99 -12.61 -8.80
CA SER A 57 -3.02 -13.71 -8.87
C SER A 57 -1.57 -13.26 -9.04
N ASN A 58 -1.33 -11.98 -9.34
CA ASN A 58 -0.02 -11.49 -9.76
C ASN A 58 0.82 -10.95 -8.59
N TYR A 59 0.35 -11.15 -7.35
CA TYR A 59 1.07 -10.77 -6.15
C TYR A 59 0.84 -11.76 -5.01
N LYS A 60 1.72 -11.72 -4.01
CA LYS A 60 1.54 -12.44 -2.75
C LYS A 60 2.16 -11.64 -1.63
N VAL A 61 1.44 -11.47 -0.53
CA VAL A 61 2.02 -10.84 0.67
C VAL A 61 2.50 -11.93 1.62
N LEU A 62 3.74 -11.81 2.07
CA LEU A 62 4.36 -12.70 3.04
C LEU A 62 4.71 -11.92 4.31
N GLU A 63 4.39 -12.53 5.45
CA GLU A 63 4.73 -12.07 6.79
C GLU A 63 5.70 -13.10 7.43
N PRO A 64 6.37 -12.76 8.54
CA PRO A 64 7.32 -13.68 9.18
C PRO A 64 6.67 -15.02 9.50
N GLY A 65 7.31 -16.12 9.13
CA GLY A 65 6.66 -17.42 9.21
C GLY A 65 7.38 -18.56 8.49
N PRO A 66 6.66 -19.66 8.22
CA PRO A 66 7.23 -20.86 7.63
C PRO A 66 7.70 -20.62 6.19
N ARG A 67 8.37 -21.62 5.62
CA ARG A 67 8.73 -21.65 4.20
C ARG A 67 7.48 -21.67 3.33
N VAL A 68 7.46 -20.84 2.29
CA VAL A 68 6.30 -20.65 1.40
C VAL A 68 6.75 -20.67 -0.07
N THR A 69 5.97 -21.32 -0.93
CA THR A 69 6.18 -21.30 -2.39
C THR A 69 5.84 -19.92 -2.98
N ILE A 70 6.73 -19.42 -3.85
CA ILE A 70 6.65 -18.14 -4.56
C ILE A 70 6.86 -18.26 -6.07
N SER A 71 6.92 -19.48 -6.62
CA SER A 71 7.24 -19.72 -8.03
C SER A 71 6.36 -18.96 -9.04
N SER A 72 5.12 -18.62 -8.68
CA SER A 72 4.19 -17.85 -9.51
C SER A 72 4.35 -16.32 -9.39
N VAL A 73 5.14 -15.84 -8.43
CA VAL A 73 5.28 -14.43 -8.05
C VAL A 73 6.76 -14.06 -7.81
N ASN A 74 7.66 -14.48 -8.69
CA ASN A 74 9.12 -14.34 -8.52
C ASN A 74 9.77 -13.31 -9.47
N GLY A 75 9.02 -12.31 -9.91
CA GLY A 75 9.51 -11.26 -10.80
C GLY A 75 10.17 -10.10 -10.05
N SER A 76 9.56 -9.63 -8.96
CA SER A 76 10.10 -8.59 -8.09
C SER A 76 9.55 -8.74 -6.68
N MET A 77 10.14 -8.03 -5.71
CA MET A 77 9.65 -7.98 -4.33
C MET A 77 9.81 -6.60 -3.70
N LEU A 78 8.77 -6.16 -3.00
CA LEU A 78 8.75 -4.92 -2.24
C LEU A 78 8.79 -5.24 -0.74
N LEU A 79 9.75 -4.63 -0.05
CA LEU A 79 9.76 -4.59 1.40
C LEU A 79 8.81 -3.50 1.88
N LEU A 80 7.79 -3.87 2.66
CA LEU A 80 6.95 -2.86 3.30
C LEU A 80 7.74 -2.14 4.40
N PRO A 81 7.65 -0.81 4.46
CA PRO A 81 8.37 -0.04 5.45
C PRO A 81 7.92 -0.41 6.86
N ASP A 82 8.89 -0.61 7.77
CA ASP A 82 8.65 -0.84 9.20
C ASP A 82 8.25 0.47 9.89
N GLN A 83 7.05 0.96 9.60
CA GLN A 83 6.55 2.21 10.17
C GLN A 83 5.38 1.89 11.08
N ALA A 84 5.46 2.31 12.35
CA ALA A 84 4.32 2.27 13.26
C ALA A 84 3.19 3.20 12.83
N GLU A 85 3.48 4.14 11.92
CA GLU A 85 2.56 5.19 11.48
C GLU A 85 2.66 5.46 9.97
N GLY A 86 1.50 5.51 9.30
CA GLY A 86 1.36 5.96 7.93
C GLY A 86 0.46 5.09 7.08
N ILE A 87 0.37 5.48 5.81
CA ILE A 87 -0.34 4.77 4.75
C ILE A 87 0.56 4.67 3.52
N LEU A 88 0.64 3.49 2.94
CA LEU A 88 1.30 3.24 1.68
C LEU A 88 0.25 3.19 0.57
N LEU A 89 0.41 4.02 -0.45
CA LEU A 89 -0.50 4.09 -1.59
C LEU A 89 0.15 3.51 -2.83
N PHE A 90 -0.67 2.89 -3.67
CA PHE A 90 -0.25 2.25 -4.90
C PHE A 90 -1.06 2.77 -6.09
N GLU A 91 -0.35 2.96 -7.19
CA GLU A 91 -0.90 3.35 -8.49
C GLU A 91 -1.88 2.30 -9.03
N HIS A 92 -1.54 1.02 -8.91
CA HIS A 92 -2.41 -0.06 -9.39
C HIS A 92 -3.19 -0.70 -8.25
N SER A 93 -4.33 -1.32 -8.58
CA SER A 93 -5.00 -2.25 -7.67
C SER A 93 -4.05 -3.39 -7.32
N PHE A 94 -4.32 -4.15 -6.26
CA PHE A 94 -3.50 -5.29 -5.87
C PHE A 94 -2.02 -4.92 -5.62
N TYR A 95 -1.78 -3.72 -5.09
CA TYR A 95 -0.49 -3.21 -4.60
C TYR A 95 0.62 -3.13 -5.64
N GLY A 96 0.29 -2.95 -6.93
CA GLY A 96 1.26 -2.81 -8.01
C GLY A 96 1.57 -1.35 -8.40
N GLY A 97 2.57 -1.20 -9.27
CA GLY A 97 2.95 0.09 -9.86
C GLY A 97 3.71 1.00 -8.92
N THR A 98 3.72 2.29 -9.24
CA THR A 98 4.38 3.31 -8.41
C THR A 98 3.74 3.33 -7.02
N ASN A 99 4.56 3.40 -5.98
CA ASN A 99 4.08 3.44 -4.60
C ASN A 99 4.69 4.61 -3.82
N LYS A 100 3.97 5.07 -2.81
CA LYS A 100 4.42 6.16 -1.95
C LYS A 100 3.87 6.04 -0.53
N VAL A 101 4.78 6.15 0.43
CA VAL A 101 4.45 6.20 1.86
C VAL A 101 4.11 7.63 2.25
N PHE A 102 3.03 7.79 3.00
CA PHE A 102 2.66 9.03 3.65
C PHE A 102 2.54 8.81 5.16
N LYS A 103 3.26 9.60 5.95
CA LYS A 103 3.12 9.65 7.41
C LYS A 103 2.21 10.82 7.75
N ILE A 104 0.91 10.60 7.63
CA ILE A 104 -0.12 11.64 7.76
C ILE A 104 -1.29 11.09 8.59
N HIS A 105 -2.25 11.92 8.98
CA HIS A 105 -3.45 11.49 9.70
C HIS A 105 -4.73 11.49 8.84
N LYS A 106 -4.76 12.19 7.70
CA LYS A 106 -5.87 12.21 6.72
C LYS A 106 -5.40 12.35 5.27
N LEU A 107 -6.11 11.74 4.32
CA LEU A 107 -5.73 11.58 2.90
C LEU A 107 -6.84 12.09 1.95
N SER A 108 -6.54 12.69 0.79
CA SER A 108 -7.54 12.93 -0.27
C SER A 108 -7.07 12.42 -1.64
N ILE A 109 -7.84 11.51 -2.25
CA ILE A 109 -7.53 10.79 -3.51
C ILE A 109 -8.52 11.23 -4.61
N ILE A 110 -8.05 11.75 -5.74
CA ILE A 110 -8.90 11.77 -6.95
C ILE A 110 -8.83 10.41 -7.64
N SER A 111 -9.89 9.61 -7.52
CA SER A 111 -10.06 8.37 -8.30
C SER A 111 -10.58 8.71 -9.70
N SER A 112 -9.94 8.13 -10.73
CA SER A 112 -10.47 8.10 -12.10
C SER A 112 -10.98 6.70 -12.52
N SER A 113 -11.07 5.73 -11.60
CA SER A 113 -11.55 4.38 -11.88
C SER A 113 -12.66 3.94 -10.91
N ARG A 114 -13.79 3.50 -11.47
CA ARG A 114 -15.04 3.12 -10.78
C ARG A 114 -14.96 1.85 -9.91
N SER A 115 -13.79 1.26 -9.65
CA SER A 115 -13.71 -0.14 -9.16
C SER A 115 -13.44 -0.34 -7.67
N LEU A 116 -13.53 0.67 -6.80
CA LEU A 116 -13.58 0.47 -5.34
C LEU A 116 -14.99 0.06 -4.83
N LEU A 117 -15.93 -0.17 -5.75
CA LEU A 117 -17.34 -0.39 -5.47
C LEU A 117 -17.84 -1.64 -6.21
N ASP A 118 -17.44 -2.83 -5.78
CA ASP A 118 -18.30 -4.00 -6.00
C ASP A 118 -18.19 -5.01 -4.85
N ALA A 119 -19.20 -4.96 -3.97
CA ALA A 119 -19.90 -6.08 -3.35
C ALA A 119 -20.65 -5.57 -2.10
N SER A 120 -21.94 -5.27 -2.29
CA SER A 120 -23.03 -5.44 -1.30
C SER A 120 -22.75 -5.13 0.19
N THR A 121 -23.29 -4.02 0.72
CA THR A 121 -24.30 -3.94 1.81
C THR A 121 -24.37 -2.53 2.47
N LYS A 122 -25.60 -2.15 2.85
CA LYS A 122 -26.19 -0.95 3.51
C LYS A 122 -25.38 -0.14 4.56
N LEU A 123 -25.37 1.18 4.35
CA LEU A 123 -25.84 2.34 5.15
C LEU A 123 -25.91 2.34 6.71
N PHE A 124 -25.47 3.48 7.29
CA PHE A 124 -25.69 4.10 8.64
C PHE A 124 -24.80 3.57 9.82
N LEU A 125 -24.16 4.38 10.70
CA LEU A 125 -24.41 5.72 11.25
C LEU A 125 -23.11 6.44 11.68
N LEU A 126 -23.23 7.77 11.79
CA LEU A 126 -22.29 8.72 12.42
C LEU A 126 -21.81 8.29 13.81
N LYS A 127 -20.56 8.64 14.13
CA LYS A 127 -20.22 9.09 15.48
C LYS A 127 -19.74 10.53 15.38
N ASP A 128 -20.50 11.39 16.05
CA ASP A 128 -20.30 12.83 16.16
C ASP A 128 -18.85 13.21 16.45
N VAL A 129 -18.39 14.25 15.75
CA VAL A 129 -17.63 15.30 16.43
C VAL A 129 -18.43 16.58 16.20
N SER A 130 -19.35 16.87 17.12
CA SER A 130 -20.03 18.14 17.18
C SER A 130 -18.98 19.25 17.46
N PRO A 131 -19.02 20.39 16.74
CA PRO A 131 -18.08 21.47 16.97
C PRO A 131 -18.56 22.36 18.12
N LEU A 132 -18.84 21.82 19.30
CA LEU A 132 -19.29 22.63 20.44
C LEU A 132 -18.84 22.01 21.78
N SER A 133 -17.58 22.22 22.15
CA SER A 133 -17.19 22.73 23.47
C SER A 133 -15.66 22.67 23.65
N GLY A 134 -15.04 23.83 23.90
CA GLY A 134 -13.74 23.92 24.59
C GLY A 134 -12.51 23.88 23.70
N PHE A 135 -12.02 25.07 23.33
CA PHE A 135 -10.61 25.37 23.00
C PHE A 135 -9.80 24.25 22.32
N TYR A 136 -10.11 23.94 21.06
CA TYR A 136 -9.05 23.44 20.18
C TYR A 136 -8.10 24.60 19.90
N SER A 137 -6.91 24.56 20.48
CA SER A 137 -5.84 25.50 20.16
C SER A 137 -5.63 25.52 18.64
N PHE A 138 -5.56 26.72 18.04
CA PHE A 138 -5.20 26.90 16.62
C PHE A 138 -3.91 26.13 16.27
N HIS A 139 -3.03 25.92 17.26
CA HIS A 139 -1.85 25.07 17.15
C HIS A 139 -2.19 23.62 16.79
N ASN A 140 -3.18 23.00 17.43
CA ASN A 140 -3.61 21.63 17.13
C ASN A 140 -4.27 21.53 15.75
N PHE A 141 -5.00 22.57 15.31
CA PHE A 141 -5.57 22.63 13.96
C PHE A 141 -4.49 22.84 12.88
N VAL A 142 -3.48 23.66 13.13
CA VAL A 142 -2.34 23.89 12.22
C VAL A 142 -1.44 22.66 12.15
N GLN A 143 -1.19 21.98 13.28
CA GLN A 143 -0.49 20.70 13.33
C GLN A 143 -1.25 19.63 12.52
N TRP A 144 -2.56 19.52 12.76
CA TRP A 144 -3.49 18.67 12.01
C TRP A 144 -3.50 18.94 10.50
N PHE A 145 -3.43 20.20 10.08
CA PHE A 145 -3.38 20.58 8.65
C PHE A 145 -2.02 20.30 8.02
N LYS A 146 -0.92 20.49 8.76
CA LYS A 146 0.45 20.18 8.32
C LYS A 146 0.67 18.67 8.11
N GLU A 147 -0.07 17.85 8.84
CA GLU A 147 0.02 16.38 8.81
C GLU A 147 -1.06 15.75 7.90
N SER A 148 -1.60 16.49 6.94
CA SER A 148 -2.64 16.02 6.02
C SER A 148 -2.23 16.26 4.56
N CYS A 149 -2.71 15.42 3.64
CA CYS A 149 -2.43 15.56 2.20
C CYS A 149 -3.69 16.04 1.44
N PRO A 150 -3.82 17.35 1.17
CA PRO A 150 -5.00 17.93 0.52
C PRO A 150 -5.03 17.69 -1.00
N ASP A 151 -3.91 17.27 -1.59
CA ASP A 151 -3.84 16.94 -3.01
C ASP A 151 -2.80 15.85 -3.27
N LEU A 152 -3.25 14.70 -3.76
CA LEU A 152 -2.39 13.59 -4.18
C LEU A 152 -1.96 13.67 -5.64
N ASN A 153 -2.51 14.59 -6.46
CA ASN A 153 -2.17 14.72 -7.88
C ASN A 153 -0.67 14.91 -8.16
N PRO A 154 0.11 15.62 -7.32
CA PRO A 154 1.56 15.71 -7.53
C PRO A 154 2.29 14.37 -7.45
N PHE A 155 1.68 13.36 -6.84
CA PHE A 155 2.25 12.03 -6.64
C PHE A 155 1.59 10.96 -7.52
N PHE A 156 0.29 11.14 -7.80
CA PHE A 156 -0.54 10.25 -8.62
C PHE A 156 -1.40 11.12 -9.55
N PRO A 157 -0.88 11.54 -10.72
CA PRO A 157 -1.54 12.51 -11.58
C PRO A 157 -2.91 12.03 -12.09
N ALA A 158 -3.95 12.84 -11.87
CA ALA A 158 -5.28 12.56 -12.40
C ALA A 158 -5.31 12.51 -13.94
N GLY A 159 -6.10 11.60 -14.52
CA GLY A 159 -6.34 11.52 -15.97
C GLY A 159 -5.29 10.73 -16.76
N LYS A 160 -4.22 10.23 -16.13
CA LYS A 160 -3.45 9.08 -16.62
C LYS A 160 -4.05 7.81 -16.02
N ALA A 161 -3.85 6.66 -16.67
CA ALA A 161 -4.08 5.37 -16.02
C ALA A 161 -3.06 5.23 -14.87
N GLY A 162 -3.36 5.80 -13.69
CA GLY A 162 -2.37 5.95 -12.62
C GLY A 162 -2.81 6.79 -11.40
N GLY A 163 -4.12 6.84 -11.11
CA GLY A 163 -4.61 7.34 -9.82
C GLY A 163 -4.39 6.29 -8.72
N VAL A 164 -4.51 6.67 -7.44
CA VAL A 164 -4.39 5.68 -6.35
C VAL A 164 -5.50 4.65 -6.45
N SER A 165 -5.11 3.37 -6.53
CA SER A 165 -6.02 2.26 -6.79
C SER A 165 -5.97 1.16 -5.72
N SER A 166 -4.97 1.18 -4.85
CA SER A 166 -4.95 0.39 -3.61
C SER A 166 -4.09 1.06 -2.54
N ALA A 167 -4.26 0.65 -1.28
CA ALA A 167 -3.57 1.23 -0.14
C ALA A 167 -3.32 0.17 0.94
N ILE A 168 -2.28 0.36 1.74
CA ILE A 168 -2.03 -0.39 2.98
C ILE A 168 -1.87 0.63 4.11
N VAL A 169 -2.73 0.56 5.11
CA VAL A 169 -2.58 1.34 6.34
C VAL A 169 -1.57 0.64 7.23
N LEU A 170 -0.39 1.24 7.39
CA LEU A 170 0.72 0.68 8.15
C LEU A 170 0.46 0.78 9.67
N SER A 171 -0.27 1.81 10.09
CA SER A 171 -0.59 2.04 11.49
C SER A 171 -1.60 1.03 12.03
N LYS A 172 -1.29 0.38 13.15
CA LYS A 172 -2.25 -0.52 13.83
C LYS A 172 -3.39 0.21 14.54
N ASN A 173 -3.17 1.47 14.91
CA ASN A 173 -4.08 2.25 15.77
C ASN A 173 -4.57 3.54 15.12
N GLN A 174 -4.22 3.80 13.85
CA GLN A 174 -4.66 5.00 13.15
C GLN A 174 -5.59 4.61 12.00
N LYS A 175 -6.59 5.45 11.78
CA LYS A 175 -7.54 5.33 10.68
C LYS A 175 -7.38 6.54 9.79
N PHE A 176 -7.55 6.33 8.50
CA PHE A 176 -7.42 7.39 7.51
C PHE A 176 -8.78 7.66 6.89
N LEU A 177 -9.06 8.91 6.59
CA LEU A 177 -10.16 9.26 5.69
C LEU A 177 -9.56 9.55 4.33
N ALA A 178 -10.13 8.94 3.28
CA ALA A 178 -9.83 9.18 1.88
C ALA A 178 -11.02 9.91 1.23
N PHE A 179 -10.75 10.90 0.40
CA PHE A 179 -11.77 11.73 -0.26
C PHE A 179 -11.59 11.73 -1.76
N THR A 180 -12.66 11.55 -2.54
CA THR A 180 -12.64 11.49 -4.03
C THR A 180 -12.24 12.78 -4.74
N LYS A 181 -12.12 13.92 -4.05
CA LYS A 181 -11.69 15.22 -4.59
C LYS A 181 -10.64 15.87 -3.68
N THR A 182 -9.81 16.74 -4.25
CA THR A 182 -8.84 17.54 -3.49
C THR A 182 -9.51 18.39 -2.42
N ASN A 183 -8.70 18.82 -1.45
CA ASN A 183 -9.11 19.66 -0.34
C ASN A 183 -10.23 19.02 0.49
N TYR A 184 -10.18 17.69 0.65
CA TYR A 184 -11.08 16.89 1.49
C TYR A 184 -12.56 16.97 1.07
N LYS A 185 -12.82 17.00 -0.24
CA LYS A 185 -14.18 17.12 -0.80
C LYS A 185 -14.63 15.83 -1.48
N GLY A 186 -15.94 15.72 -1.72
CA GLY A 186 -16.53 14.59 -2.43
C GLY A 186 -16.86 13.41 -1.51
N LEU A 187 -17.03 12.23 -2.10
CA LEU A 187 -17.26 11.00 -1.36
C LEU A 187 -16.07 10.68 -0.45
N GLN A 188 -16.38 10.22 0.76
CA GLN A 188 -15.44 9.86 1.80
C GLN A 188 -15.45 8.35 2.03
N GLN A 189 -14.28 7.77 2.23
CA GLN A 189 -14.11 6.39 2.71
C GLN A 189 -13.15 6.39 3.90
N GLN A 190 -13.48 5.62 4.93
CA GLN A 190 -12.55 5.36 6.03
C GLN A 190 -11.70 4.13 5.70
N LEU A 191 -10.40 4.25 5.89
CA LEU A 191 -9.42 3.18 5.72
C LEU A 191 -8.97 2.74 7.11
N GLU A 192 -9.13 1.45 7.36
CA GLU A 192 -8.76 0.79 8.60
C GLU A 192 -7.32 0.26 8.52
N PRO A 193 -6.66 0.02 9.66
CA PRO A 193 -5.38 -0.68 9.72
C PRO A 193 -5.31 -1.94 8.87
N GLY A 194 -4.23 -2.09 8.10
CA GLY A 194 -4.00 -3.26 7.26
C GLY A 194 -4.26 -3.04 5.77
N LYS A 195 -4.58 -4.16 5.10
CA LYS A 195 -4.64 -4.36 3.64
C LYS A 195 -6.01 -4.06 3.06
#